data_AF-A0A925I005-F1
#
_entry.id   AF-A0A925I005-F1
#
_cell.length_a   1.000
_cell.length_b   1.000
_cell.length_c   1.000
_cell.angle_alpha   90.00
_cell.angle_beta   90.00
_cell.angle_gamma   90.00
#
_symmetry.space_group_name_H-M   'P 1'
#
loop_
_entity.id
_entity.type
_entity.pdbx_description
1 polymer ?
#
loop_
_entity_poly.entity_id
_entity_poly.type
_entity_poly.pdbx_seq_one_letter_code
_entity_poly.pdbx_strand_id
1 'polypeptide(L)'
;MVGTLVRKIVSGGQTGVDRGALIAAIELGIEHGGYCPRGRLAEDGVIEARFQLTQTDSAAYHIRTEKNVVESSGTLIVYRGLLVGGTAL
;
A
#
# COMPACT_ATOMS: atom_id res chain seq x y z
N MET A 1 11.58 24.45 -11.14
CA MET A 1 11.24 23.03 -10.87
C MET A 1 10.03 23.03 -9.95
N VAL A 2 8.90 22.50 -10.40
CA VAL A 2 7.77 22.23 -9.48
C VAL A 2 8.19 21.00 -8.69
N GLY A 3 8.62 21.19 -7.45
CA GLY A 3 9.03 20.06 -6.61
C GLY A 3 7.81 19.19 -6.33
N THR A 4 7.86 17.91 -6.70
CA THR A 4 6.86 16.94 -6.27
C THR A 4 6.95 16.85 -4.75
N LEU A 5 5.91 17.30 -4.03
CA LEU A 5 5.86 17.28 -2.56
C LEU A 5 5.96 15.85 -1.98
N VAL A 6 5.64 14.83 -2.77
CA VAL A 6 5.66 13.41 -2.39
C VAL A 6 6.80 12.70 -3.13
N ARG A 7 7.78 12.19 -2.38
CA ARG A 7 8.92 11.43 -2.96
C ARG A 7 8.59 9.97 -3.26
N LYS A 8 7.75 9.34 -2.43
CA LYS A 8 7.41 7.92 -2.53
C LYS A 8 5.99 7.65 -2.02
N ILE A 9 5.28 6.76 -2.69
CA ILE A 9 4.00 6.20 -2.23
C ILE A 9 4.23 4.77 -1.77
N VAL A 10 3.85 4.45 -0.53
CA VAL A 10 3.88 3.08 0.00
C VAL A 10 2.48 2.58 0.28
N SER A 11 2.23 1.30 -0.01
CA SER A 11 0.95 0.64 0.21
C SER A 11 1.16 -0.88 0.33
N GLY A 12 0.19 -1.60 0.89
CA GLY A 12 0.27 -3.06 1.00
C GLY A 12 -0.30 -3.86 -0.15
N GLY A 13 -0.75 -3.22 -1.23
CA GLY A 13 -1.13 -3.89 -2.48
C GLY A 13 -2.46 -4.65 -2.46
N GLN A 14 -3.29 -4.46 -1.43
CA GLN A 14 -4.68 -4.94 -1.45
C GLN A 14 -5.45 -4.31 -2.62
N THR A 15 -6.55 -4.93 -3.04
CA THR A 15 -7.53 -4.31 -3.93
C THR A 15 -8.02 -2.96 -3.39
N GLY A 16 -8.62 -2.16 -4.28
CA GLY A 16 -9.14 -0.84 -3.93
C GLY A 16 -8.04 0.20 -3.78
N VAL A 17 -8.03 0.93 -2.66
CA VAL A 17 -7.19 2.12 -2.44
C VAL A 17 -5.70 1.80 -2.51
N ASP A 18 -5.30 0.67 -1.95
CA ASP A 18 -3.91 0.23 -1.94
C ASP A 18 -3.35 0.11 -3.36
N ARG A 19 -4.02 -0.70 -4.21
CA ARG A 19 -3.61 -0.85 -5.61
C ARG A 19 -3.77 0.42 -6.42
N GLY A 20 -4.81 1.21 -6.17
CA GLY A 20 -5.02 2.50 -6.80
C GLY A 20 -3.85 3.47 -6.55
N ALA A 21 -3.33 3.52 -5.32
CA ALA A 21 -2.18 4.34 -4.96
C ALA A 21 -0.90 3.89 -5.70
N LEU A 22 -0.67 2.58 -5.81
CA LEU A 22 0.48 2.03 -6.54
C LEU A 22 0.40 2.30 -8.05
N ILE A 23 -0.78 2.18 -8.65
CA ILE A 23 -1.01 2.50 -10.06
C ILE A 23 -0.75 4.00 -10.31
N ALA A 24 -1.33 4.88 -9.48
CA ALA A 24 -1.13 6.32 -9.62
C ALA A 24 0.35 6.71 -9.48
N ALA A 25 1.08 6.08 -8.56
CA ALA A 25 2.52 6.32 -8.41
C ALA A 25 3.29 5.94 -9.69
N ILE A 26 2.99 4.79 -10.29
CA ILE A 26 3.59 4.35 -11.56
C ILE A 26 3.27 5.32 -12.69
N GLU A 27 2.00 5.71 -12.84
CA GLU A 27 1.55 6.62 -13.90
C GLU A 27 2.16 8.02 -13.80
N LEU A 28 2.37 8.50 -12.57
CA LEU A 28 2.95 9.81 -12.29
C LEU A 28 4.50 9.79 -12.22
N GLY A 29 5.13 8.62 -12.37
CA GLY A 29 6.59 8.48 -12.23
C GLY A 29 7.10 8.74 -10.80
N ILE A 30 6.26 8.56 -9.79
CA ILE A 30 6.62 8.66 -8.36
C ILE A 30 7.16 7.29 -7.91
N GLU A 31 8.21 7.29 -7.09
CA GLU A 31 8.72 6.04 -6.50
C GLU A 31 7.59 5.34 -5.73
N HIS A 32 7.49 4.02 -5.85
CA HIS A 32 6.48 3.25 -5.14
C HIS A 32 7.06 2.03 -4.44
N GLY A 33 6.31 1.50 -3.46
CA GLY A 33 6.62 0.23 -2.84
C GLY A 33 5.73 -0.05 -1.64
N GLY A 34 6.29 -0.67 -0.61
CA GLY A 34 5.60 -0.98 0.64
C GLY A 34 5.70 -2.46 1.00
N TYR A 35 4.99 -2.84 2.05
CA TYR A 35 5.00 -4.19 2.60
C TYR A 35 3.69 -4.92 2.32
N CYS A 36 3.78 -6.16 1.85
CA CYS A 36 2.62 -7.04 1.59
C CYS A 36 2.73 -8.35 2.39
N PRO A 37 1.64 -9.12 2.56
CA PRO A 37 1.71 -10.40 3.25
C PRO A 37 2.66 -11.39 2.56
N ARG A 38 3.19 -12.35 3.32
CA ARG A 38 3.89 -13.51 2.77
C ARG A 38 3.01 -14.22 1.75
N GLY A 39 3.57 -14.52 0.58
CA GLY A 39 2.85 -15.04 -0.58
C GLY A 39 2.24 -13.96 -1.48
N ARG A 40 2.48 -12.66 -1.20
CA ARG A 40 1.89 -11.51 -1.92
C ARG A 40 0.36 -11.60 -1.98
N LEU A 41 -0.28 -11.88 -0.84
CA LEU A 41 -1.72 -12.12 -0.77
C LEU A 41 -2.53 -10.82 -0.83
N ALA A 42 -3.58 -10.83 -1.64
CA ALA A 42 -4.68 -9.87 -1.69
C ALA A 42 -6.02 -10.64 -1.77
N GLU A 43 -7.15 -9.96 -1.63
CA GLU A 43 -8.48 -10.59 -1.66
C GLU A 43 -8.82 -11.20 -3.03
N ASP A 44 -8.21 -10.69 -4.10
CA ASP A 44 -8.38 -11.16 -5.46
C ASP A 44 -7.23 -12.07 -5.94
N GLY A 45 -6.39 -12.54 -5.02
CA GLY A 45 -5.32 -13.49 -5.28
C GLY A 45 -3.92 -12.88 -5.09
N VAL A 46 -3.00 -13.24 -5.99
CA VAL A 46 -1.60 -12.84 -5.88
C VAL A 46 -1.39 -11.43 -6.45
N ILE A 47 -0.77 -10.55 -5.66
CA ILE A 47 -0.45 -9.18 -6.08
C ILE A 47 0.55 -9.23 -7.24
N GLU A 48 0.21 -8.53 -8.33
CA GLU A 48 0.99 -8.46 -9.57
C GLU A 48 2.47 -8.11 -9.32
N ALA A 49 3.37 -8.74 -10.09
CA ALA A 49 4.82 -8.57 -9.94
C ALA A 49 5.33 -7.16 -10.29
N ARG A 50 4.54 -6.36 -11.02
CA ARG A 50 4.88 -4.97 -11.38
C ARG A 50 5.04 -4.06 -10.17
N PHE A 51 4.36 -4.36 -9.06
CA PHE A 51 4.42 -3.58 -7.84
C PHE A 51 5.66 -3.94 -7.00
N GLN A 52 6.49 -2.95 -6.70
CA GLN A 52 7.76 -3.07 -5.95
C GLN A 52 7.54 -3.29 -4.43
N LEU A 53 6.85 -4.38 -4.09
CA LEU A 53 6.47 -4.71 -2.71
C LEU A 53 7.42 -5.73 -2.08
N THR A 54 7.76 -5.48 -0.83
CA THR A 54 8.52 -6.40 0.04
C THR A 54 7.54 -7.29 0.80
N GLN A 55 7.75 -8.60 0.78
CA GLN A 55 6.93 -9.51 1.58
C GLN A 55 7.32 -9.42 3.05
N THR A 56 6.33 -9.46 3.94
CA THR A 56 6.56 -9.71 5.37
C THR A 56 6.77 -11.20 5.62
N ASP A 57 7.29 -11.57 6.80
CA ASP A 57 7.44 -12.98 7.18
C ASP A 57 6.10 -13.65 7.56
N SER A 58 5.05 -12.86 7.78
CA SER A 58 3.70 -13.32 8.10
C SER A 58 2.73 -13.15 6.93
N ALA A 59 1.73 -14.04 6.86
CA ALA A 59 0.58 -13.89 5.94
C ALA A 59 -0.54 -13.01 6.54
N ALA A 60 -0.42 -12.59 7.80
CA ALA A 60 -1.45 -11.82 8.47
C ALA A 60 -1.46 -10.35 8.00
N TYR A 61 -2.63 -9.85 7.59
CA TYR A 61 -2.79 -8.50 7.03
C TYR A 61 -2.48 -7.35 8.00
N HIS A 62 -2.60 -7.54 9.32
CA HIS A 62 -2.29 -6.47 10.27
C HIS A 62 -0.78 -6.15 10.29
N ILE A 63 0.09 -7.17 10.15
CA ILE A 63 1.55 -7.00 10.16
C ILE A 63 2.02 -6.09 9.03
N ARG A 64 1.52 -6.33 7.81
CA ARG A 64 1.87 -5.45 6.67
C ARG A 64 1.28 -4.05 6.83
N THR A 65 0.12 -3.92 7.49
CA THR A 65 -0.55 -2.63 7.68
C THR A 65 0.25 -1.76 8.63
N GLU A 66 0.57 -2.28 9.82
CA GLU A 66 1.43 -1.64 10.80
C GLU A 66 2.78 -1.24 10.19
N LYS A 67 3.41 -2.15 9.44
CA LYS A 67 4.71 -1.86 8.84
C LYS A 67 4.66 -0.72 7.80
N ASN A 68 3.61 -0.66 6.97
CA ASN A 68 3.45 0.46 6.04
C ASN A 68 3.18 1.79 6.76
N VAL A 69 2.48 1.77 7.89
CA VAL A 69 2.26 2.97 8.71
C VAL A 69 3.58 3.45 9.33
N VAL A 70 4.29 2.56 10.03
CA VAL A 70 5.54 2.88 10.75
C VAL A 70 6.67 3.31 9.81
N GLU A 71 6.79 2.71 8.64
CA GLU A 71 7.87 3.00 7.68
C GLU A 71 7.54 4.18 6.75
N SER A 72 6.37 4.80 6.90
CA SER A 72 5.96 5.98 6.15
C SER A 72 6.18 7.26 6.95
N SER A 73 6.31 8.40 6.25
CA SER A 73 6.29 9.72 6.91
C SER A 73 4.87 10.22 7.22
N GLY A 74 3.85 9.50 6.77
CA GLY A 74 2.45 9.87 6.94
C GLY A 74 1.54 8.89 6.20
N THR A 75 0.34 8.69 6.75
CA THR A 75 -0.67 7.78 6.20
C THR A 75 -1.91 8.57 5.77
N LEU A 76 -2.28 8.43 4.50
CA LEU A 76 -3.55 8.93 3.97
C LEU A 76 -4.55 7.78 3.92
N ILE A 77 -5.67 7.92 4.63
CA ILE A 77 -6.78 6.97 4.56
C ILE A 77 -7.85 7.54 3.65
N VAL A 78 -8.13 6.85 2.54
CA VAL A 78 -9.22 7.18 1.61
C VAL A 78 -10.35 6.18 1.83
N TYR A 79 -11.53 6.68 2.14
CA TYR A 79 -12.69 5.84 2.42
C TYR A 79 -13.99 6.56 2.00
N ARG A 80 -15.04 5.79 1.70
CA ARG A 80 -16.39 6.32 1.41
C ARG A 80 -17.35 5.89 2.52
N GLY A 81 -17.81 6.83 3.34
CA GLY A 81 -18.73 6.58 4.46
C GLY A 81 -18.03 6.51 5.83
N LEU A 82 -18.57 5.71 6.76
CA LEU A 82 -17.97 5.43 8.07
C LEU A 82 -16.92 4.31 7.99
N LEU A 83 -15.74 4.54 8.57
CA LEU A 83 -14.64 3.57 8.63
C LEU A 83 -15.09 2.26 9.31
N VAL A 84 -14.87 1.12 8.67
CA VAL A 84 -15.10 -0.22 9.22
C VAL A 84 -13.96 -1.16 8.85
N GLY A 85 -13.79 -2.26 9.61
CA GLY A 85 -12.83 -3.32 9.29
C GLY A 85 -11.36 -2.89 9.38
N GLY A 86 -10.51 -3.44 8.51
CA GLY A 86 -9.05 -3.21 8.53
C GLY A 86 -8.60 -1.76 8.29
N THR A 87 -9.50 -0.88 7.87
CA THR A 87 -9.25 0.56 7.71
C THR A 87 -9.36 1.33 9.04
N ALA A 88 -9.92 0.73 10.09
CA ALA A 88 -10.07 1.34 11.41
C ALA A 88 -8.95 0.94 12.41
N LEU A 89 -7.96 0.15 11.96
CA LEU A 89 -6.82 -0.31 12.74
C LEU A 89 -5.65 0.68 12.67
#